data_AF-A0AB34HY64-F1
#
_entry.id   AF-A0AB34HY64-F1
#
_cell.length_a   1.000
_cell.length_b   1.000
_cell.length_c   1.000
_cell.angle_alpha   90.00
_cell.angle_beta   90.00
_cell.angle_gamma   90.00
#
_symmetry.space_group_name_H-M   'P 1'
#
loop_
_entity.id
_entity.type
_entity.pdbx_description
1 polymer ?
#
loop_
_entity_poly.entity_id
_entity_poly.type
_entity_poly.pdbx_seq_one_letter_code
_entity_poly.pdbx_strand_id
1 'polypeptide(L)'
;MGGSISYNSLEDRASAQVSKVNKYCTSSNFHSTLGKKNIIMSSITIDPDVKPGEYVIKSLFAEFAVQAEKKIEVVMAEPLEKPLSRSLQRGEDLQFDQLISSMSSVAEHCLPSLLRTLFDWYRRQNGTEDESYEYRPRSSTKSKGDEQQRERDYLLERRDLAVDFIFCLVLVEVLKQIPVHPVPDPLVHEVLNLAFKHFKHKEGYSGTNTGNVHIIADLYAEVIGVLAQSKFQAVRKKFVTELKELRQKEQSPHVVQSVISLIMGMKFFRVKMYPVEDFEASFQFMQVIYLLKCNN
;
A
#
# COMPACT_ATOMS: atom_id res chain seq x y z
N MET A 1 -76.11 -1.00 -27.53
CA MET A 1 -77.01 -0.02 -28.15
C MET A 1 -77.08 1.21 -27.24
N GLY A 2 -76.76 2.40 -27.76
CA GLY A 2 -76.92 3.73 -27.14
C GLY A 2 -75.97 4.00 -25.96
N GLY A 3 -75.03 4.96 -25.96
CA GLY A 3 -75.07 6.32 -26.49
C GLY A 3 -75.29 7.28 -25.32
N SER A 4 -74.21 7.95 -24.83
CA SER A 4 -74.00 9.41 -24.98
C SER A 4 -74.72 10.24 -23.88
N ILE A 5 -74.22 11.32 -23.27
CA ILE A 5 -73.08 12.22 -23.54
C ILE A 5 -72.86 13.13 -22.29
N SER A 6 -71.60 13.49 -22.07
CA SER A 6 -70.99 14.74 -21.56
C SER A 6 -71.45 15.45 -20.27
N TYR A 7 -70.46 15.78 -19.43
CA TYR A 7 -70.01 17.17 -19.32
C TYR A 7 -68.48 17.29 -19.57
N ASN A 8 -68.16 18.03 -20.63
CA ASN A 8 -66.93 18.78 -20.92
C ASN A 8 -66.61 19.76 -19.77
N SER A 9 -65.45 20.39 -19.61
CA SER A 9 -64.11 20.46 -20.23
C SER A 9 -63.39 21.52 -19.38
N LEU A 10 -62.08 21.37 -19.17
CA LEU A 10 -61.09 22.45 -19.40
C LEU A 10 -59.70 21.92 -19.06
N GLU A 11 -59.02 21.48 -20.12
CA GLU A 11 -57.57 21.56 -20.24
C GLU A 11 -57.14 23.03 -20.04
N ASP A 12 -56.02 23.28 -19.36
CA ASP A 12 -54.92 23.92 -20.09
C ASP A 12 -53.54 23.60 -19.49
N ARG A 13 -52.60 23.48 -20.42
CA ARG A 13 -51.18 23.23 -20.22
C ARG A 13 -50.49 24.52 -19.72
N ALA A 14 -49.41 24.36 -18.96
CA ALA A 14 -48.04 24.68 -19.39
C ALA A 14 -47.13 25.22 -18.25
N SER A 15 -45.88 24.72 -18.30
CA SER A 15 -44.63 25.44 -18.00
C SER A 15 -44.16 25.62 -16.56
N ALA A 16 -43.35 24.63 -16.16
CA ALA A 16 -41.99 24.73 -15.61
C ALA A 16 -41.56 25.97 -14.80
N GLN A 17 -41.04 25.71 -13.59
CA GLN A 17 -39.72 26.21 -13.19
C GLN A 17 -39.00 25.20 -12.28
N VAL A 18 -37.85 24.74 -12.75
CA VAL A 18 -36.90 23.87 -12.05
C VAL A 18 -36.03 24.75 -11.15
N SER A 19 -36.13 24.58 -9.83
CA SER A 19 -35.15 25.13 -8.89
C SER A 19 -34.03 24.11 -8.67
N LYS A 20 -32.91 24.34 -9.37
CA LYS A 20 -31.62 23.70 -9.11
C LYS A 20 -31.12 24.10 -7.73
N VAL A 21 -30.97 23.14 -6.81
CA VAL A 21 -30.14 23.32 -5.61
C VAL A 21 -28.77 22.70 -5.90
N ASN A 22 -27.87 23.57 -6.34
CA ASN A 22 -26.43 23.33 -6.32
C ASN A 22 -25.99 23.16 -4.85
N LYS A 23 -25.43 22.00 -4.48
CA LYS A 23 -24.54 21.89 -3.32
C LYS A 23 -23.11 21.76 -3.83
N TYR A 24 -22.46 22.91 -3.97
CA TYR A 24 -21.01 23.04 -4.11
C TYR A 24 -20.38 23.19 -2.72
N CYS A 25 -19.17 22.62 -2.60
CA CYS A 25 -18.12 22.87 -1.60
C CYS A 25 -18.37 22.32 -0.19
N THR A 26 -17.41 21.66 0.46
CA THR A 26 -16.02 22.14 0.63
C THR A 26 -14.98 21.02 0.51
N SER A 27 -14.01 21.21 -0.40
CA SER A 27 -12.68 20.63 -0.29
C SER A 27 -12.00 21.20 0.96
N SER A 28 -11.57 20.34 1.88
CA SER A 28 -10.72 20.76 2.99
C SER A 28 -9.30 20.97 2.49
N ASN A 29 -8.97 22.23 2.22
CA ASN A 29 -7.62 22.68 1.88
C ASN A 29 -6.66 22.39 3.05
N PHE A 30 -5.63 21.59 2.78
CA PHE A 30 -4.42 21.56 3.60
C PHE A 30 -3.57 22.78 3.23
N HIS A 31 -3.37 23.70 4.17
CA HIS A 31 -2.36 24.74 4.05
C HIS A 31 -1.23 24.42 5.04
N SER A 32 -0.10 23.95 4.54
CA SER A 32 1.12 23.76 5.33
C SER A 32 1.87 25.10 5.39
N THR A 33 1.91 25.72 6.56
CA THR A 33 2.86 26.81 6.84
C THR A 33 4.01 26.25 7.65
N LEU A 34 5.13 26.01 6.96
CA LEU A 34 6.44 25.73 7.50
C LEU A 34 6.94 26.95 8.28
N GLY A 35 7.18 26.81 9.59
CA GLY A 35 7.82 27.88 10.36
C GLY A 35 7.90 27.67 11.87
N LYS A 36 9.11 27.31 12.32
CA LYS A 36 9.71 27.50 13.66
C LYS A 36 9.45 26.44 14.75
N LYS A 37 10.57 25.82 15.12
CA LYS A 37 10.80 24.92 16.26
C LYS A 37 10.33 25.55 17.57
N ASN A 38 9.45 24.86 18.28
CA ASN A 38 9.38 24.79 19.73
C ASN A 38 8.66 23.51 20.13
N ILE A 39 9.26 22.73 21.03
CA ILE A 39 8.65 21.56 21.66
C ILE A 39 7.47 22.07 22.49
N ILE A 40 6.25 21.87 21.98
CA ILE A 40 5.01 22.14 22.69
C ILE A 40 4.31 20.78 22.78
N MET A 41 4.16 20.24 24.00
CA MET A 41 3.22 19.15 24.25
C MET A 41 1.87 19.58 23.67
N SER A 42 1.39 18.84 22.68
CA SER A 42 0.20 19.19 21.92
C SER A 42 -1.00 19.27 22.87
N SER A 43 -1.48 20.49 23.16
CA SER A 43 -2.83 20.68 23.68
C SER A 43 -3.79 20.35 22.54
N ILE A 44 -4.25 19.11 22.49
CA ILE A 44 -5.22 18.64 21.50
C ILE A 44 -6.53 19.38 21.79
N THR A 45 -6.94 20.27 20.88
CA THR A 45 -8.27 20.88 20.89
C THR A 45 -9.29 19.78 20.58
N ILE A 46 -10.03 19.33 21.60
CA ILE A 46 -11.09 18.34 21.46
C ILE A 46 -12.33 19.05 20.90
N ASP A 47 -12.67 18.75 19.64
CA ASP A 47 -13.94 19.14 19.06
C ASP A 47 -15.04 18.22 19.63
N PRO A 48 -16.01 18.75 20.40
CA PRO A 48 -17.07 17.96 21.05
C PRO A 48 -18.02 17.28 20.05
N ASP A 49 -18.00 17.65 18.77
CA ASP A 49 -18.85 17.06 17.73
C ASP A 49 -18.23 15.81 17.07
N VAL A 50 -16.96 15.50 17.36
CA VAL A 50 -16.27 14.31 16.84
C VAL A 50 -16.62 13.08 17.68
N LYS A 51 -17.11 12.03 17.01
CA LYS A 51 -17.43 10.76 17.68
C LYS A 51 -16.18 10.19 18.36
N PRO A 52 -16.27 9.65 19.60
CA PRO A 52 -15.10 9.14 20.32
C PRO A 52 -14.26 8.13 19.53
N GLY A 53 -14.89 7.21 18.78
CA GLY A 53 -14.17 6.26 17.94
C GLY A 53 -13.42 6.91 16.77
N GLU A 54 -13.97 7.97 16.18
CA GLU A 54 -13.31 8.72 15.12
C GLU A 54 -12.11 9.50 15.66
N TYR A 55 -12.25 10.11 16.84
CA TYR A 55 -11.16 10.78 17.54
C TYR A 55 -9.99 9.82 17.85
N VAL A 56 -10.30 8.61 18.35
CA VAL A 56 -9.29 7.58 18.63
C VAL A 56 -8.52 7.21 17.37
N ILE A 57 -9.22 6.91 16.25
CA ILE A 57 -8.56 6.53 14.99
C ILE A 57 -7.69 7.67 14.45
N LYS A 58 -8.21 8.90 14.44
CA LYS A 58 -7.46 10.08 13.96
C LYS A 58 -6.23 10.35 14.80
N SER A 59 -6.36 10.29 16.13
CA SER A 59 -5.24 10.55 17.05
C SER A 59 -4.17 9.48 16.92
N LEU A 60 -4.57 8.20 16.84
CA LEU A 60 -3.65 7.08 16.68
C LEU A 60 -2.90 7.16 15.34
N PHE A 61 -3.61 7.49 14.26
CA PHE A 61 -2.98 7.63 12.94
C PHE A 61 -2.06 8.85 12.86
N ALA A 62 -2.41 9.96 13.51
CA ALA A 62 -1.55 11.14 13.59
C ALA A 62 -0.24 10.82 14.33
N GLU A 63 -0.33 10.10 15.47
CA GLU A 63 0.84 9.63 16.19
C GLU A 63 1.70 8.69 15.33
N PHE A 64 1.07 7.74 14.63
CA PHE A 64 1.75 6.87 13.68
C PHE A 64 2.52 7.67 12.61
N ALA A 65 1.88 8.66 11.99
CA ALA A 65 2.52 9.45 10.94
C ALA A 65 3.73 10.23 11.47
N VAL A 66 3.64 10.81 12.67
CA VAL A 66 4.77 11.52 13.32
C VAL A 66 5.91 10.58 13.64
N GLN A 67 5.63 9.42 14.24
CA GLN A 67 6.67 8.45 14.60
C GLN A 67 7.30 7.82 13.35
N ALA A 68 6.51 7.54 12.32
CA ALA A 68 7.02 7.02 11.05
C ALA A 68 8.00 8.02 10.40
N GLU A 69 7.65 9.30 10.33
CA GLU A 69 8.54 10.34 9.80
C GLU A 69 9.85 10.42 10.59
N LYS A 70 9.77 10.43 11.93
CA LYS A 70 10.96 10.41 12.80
C LYS A 70 11.86 9.20 12.55
N LYS A 71 11.28 8.01 12.33
CA LYS A 71 12.07 6.81 12.00
C LYS A 71 12.71 6.90 10.62
N ILE A 72 12.01 7.47 9.63
CA ILE A 72 12.58 7.76 8.30
C ILE A 72 13.76 8.74 8.44
N GLU A 73 13.61 9.83 9.18
CA GLU A 73 14.70 10.80 9.42
C GLU A 73 15.93 10.14 10.04
N VAL A 74 15.76 9.26 11.03
CA VAL A 74 16.86 8.51 11.65
C VAL A 74 17.58 7.65 10.61
N VAL A 75 16.84 6.88 9.80
CA VAL A 75 17.40 6.03 8.75
C VAL A 75 18.14 6.83 7.67
N MET A 76 17.64 8.03 7.35
CA MET A 76 18.24 8.93 6.38
C MET A 76 19.52 9.60 6.90
N ALA A 77 19.69 9.70 8.21
CA ALA A 77 20.92 10.17 8.84
C ALA A 77 21.99 9.07 8.98
N GLU A 78 21.64 7.80 8.73
CA GLU A 78 22.55 6.67 8.83
C GLU A 78 23.33 6.42 7.53
N PRO A 79 24.53 5.79 7.61
CA PRO A 79 25.28 5.39 6.42
C PRO A 79 24.46 4.48 5.49
N LEU A 80 24.63 4.64 4.17
CA LEU A 80 23.90 3.88 3.15
C LEU A 80 24.11 2.36 3.30
N GLU A 81 25.28 1.94 3.77
CA GLU A 81 25.64 0.55 3.98
C GLU A 81 24.92 -0.09 5.16
N LYS A 82 24.39 0.71 6.11
CA LYS A 82 23.65 0.19 7.25
C LYS A 82 22.29 -0.34 6.75
N PRO A 83 21.97 -1.63 6.96
CA PRO A 83 20.68 -2.18 6.54
C PRO A 83 19.52 -1.53 7.30
N LEU A 84 18.40 -1.30 6.62
CA LEU A 84 17.18 -0.73 7.22
C LEU A 84 16.66 -1.54 8.41
N SER A 85 16.82 -2.86 8.36
CA SER A 85 16.38 -3.77 9.42
C SER A 85 17.07 -3.53 10.76
N ARG A 86 18.23 -2.85 10.80
CA ARG A 86 18.90 -2.50 12.07
C ARG A 86 18.26 -1.35 12.82
N SER A 87 17.31 -0.66 12.20
CA SER A 87 16.68 0.55 12.77
C SER A 87 15.15 0.48 12.74
N LEU A 88 14.59 -0.25 11.77
CA LEU A 88 13.15 -0.34 11.54
C LEU A 88 12.53 -1.68 11.94
N GLN A 89 13.31 -2.76 12.10
CA GLN A 89 12.74 -4.08 12.38
C GLN A 89 11.99 -4.11 13.72
N ARG A 90 10.97 -4.98 13.80
CA ARG A 90 10.25 -5.29 15.05
C ARG A 90 11.25 -5.62 16.16
N GLY A 91 11.07 -5.04 17.35
CA GLY A 91 11.95 -5.20 18.50
C GLY A 91 13.05 -4.14 18.62
N GLU A 92 13.34 -3.36 17.57
CA GLU A 92 14.30 -2.25 17.64
C GLU A 92 13.72 -1.02 18.35
N ASP A 93 12.39 -0.88 18.37
CA ASP A 93 11.69 0.25 18.99
C ASP A 93 10.35 -0.19 19.59
N LEU A 94 10.37 -0.48 20.88
CA LEU A 94 9.20 -1.01 21.60
C LEU A 94 8.02 -0.02 21.64
N GLN A 95 8.28 1.30 21.57
CA GLN A 95 7.20 2.28 21.54
C GLN A 95 6.49 2.24 20.18
N PHE A 96 7.26 2.16 19.10
CA PHE A 96 6.70 2.01 17.76
C PHE A 96 5.99 0.67 17.58
N ASP A 97 6.53 -0.42 18.14
CA ASP A 97 5.86 -1.73 18.13
C ASP A 97 4.51 -1.70 18.86
N GLN A 98 4.44 -1.02 20.01
CA GLN A 98 3.18 -0.81 20.74
C GLN A 98 2.17 0.03 19.92
N LEU A 99 2.66 1.02 19.17
CA LEU A 99 1.83 1.82 18.29
C LEU A 99 1.23 0.98 17.15
N ILE A 100 2.03 0.15 16.50
CA ILE A 100 1.55 -0.80 15.47
C ILE A 100 0.55 -1.79 16.09
N SER A 101 0.85 -2.34 17.28
CA SER A 101 -0.06 -3.23 18.01
C SER A 101 -1.41 -2.55 18.28
N SER A 102 -1.40 -1.29 18.71
CA SER A 102 -2.60 -0.48 18.93
C SER A 102 -3.40 -0.27 17.63
N MET A 103 -2.71 -0.04 16.50
CA MET A 103 -3.36 0.04 15.19
C MET A 103 -4.02 -1.29 14.80
N SER A 104 -3.39 -2.42 15.11
CA SER A 104 -3.97 -3.76 14.90
C SER A 104 -5.25 -3.97 15.72
N SER A 105 -5.24 -3.61 17.00
CA SER A 105 -6.43 -3.70 17.85
C SER A 105 -7.58 -2.81 17.35
N VAL A 106 -7.27 -1.59 16.89
CA VAL A 106 -8.29 -0.71 16.30
C VAL A 106 -8.82 -1.27 14.96
N ALA A 107 -7.98 -1.96 14.20
CA ALA A 107 -8.37 -2.57 12.93
C ALA A 107 -9.47 -3.63 13.08
N GLU A 108 -9.60 -4.29 14.24
CA GLU A 108 -10.72 -5.20 14.54
C GLU A 108 -12.09 -4.56 14.36
N HIS A 109 -12.17 -3.23 14.48
CA HIS A 109 -13.43 -2.48 14.44
C HIS A 109 -13.57 -1.57 13.20
N CYS A 110 -12.47 -1.30 12.48
CA CYS A 110 -12.52 -0.37 11.34
C CYS A 110 -11.45 -0.62 10.27
N LEU A 111 -11.05 -1.88 10.03
CA LEU A 111 -9.97 -2.23 9.10
C LEU A 111 -10.06 -1.55 7.72
N PRO A 112 -11.20 -1.52 7.00
CA PRO A 112 -11.26 -0.87 5.69
C PRO A 112 -11.00 0.64 5.74
N SER A 113 -11.42 1.31 6.81
CA SER A 113 -11.15 2.74 6.99
C SER A 113 -9.68 2.98 7.30
N LEU A 114 -9.10 2.19 8.21
CA LEU A 114 -7.68 2.26 8.55
C LEU A 114 -6.79 1.98 7.34
N LEU A 115 -7.10 0.94 6.54
CA LEU A 115 -6.36 0.62 5.32
C LEU A 115 -6.41 1.75 4.30
N ARG A 116 -7.57 2.38 4.08
CA ARG A 116 -7.67 3.54 3.17
C ARG A 116 -6.77 4.69 3.63
N THR A 117 -6.82 5.02 4.91
CA THR A 117 -5.97 6.08 5.48
C THR A 117 -4.49 5.72 5.41
N LEU A 118 -4.13 4.46 5.64
CA LEU A 118 -2.76 3.96 5.51
C LEU A 118 -2.26 4.04 4.05
N PHE A 119 -3.09 3.66 3.07
CA PHE A 119 -2.78 3.82 1.65
C PHE A 119 -2.64 5.29 1.24
N ASP A 120 -3.49 6.17 1.77
CA ASP A 120 -3.38 7.61 1.54
C ASP A 120 -2.07 8.18 2.08
N TRP A 121 -1.64 7.73 3.27
CA TRP A 121 -0.33 8.11 3.81
C TRP A 121 0.81 7.57 2.94
N TYR A 122 0.76 6.30 2.55
CA TYR A 122 1.77 5.68 1.69
C TYR A 122 1.91 6.43 0.35
N ARG A 123 0.78 6.75 -0.31
CA ARG A 123 0.80 7.55 -1.55
C ARG A 123 1.40 8.94 -1.36
N ARG A 124 1.08 9.62 -0.25
CA ARG A 124 1.66 10.94 0.06
C ARG A 124 3.17 10.88 0.28
N GLN A 125 3.68 9.77 0.82
CA GLN A 125 5.12 9.59 1.04
C GLN A 125 5.90 9.44 -0.27
N ASN A 126 5.32 8.75 -1.26
CA ASN A 126 5.98 8.46 -2.55
C ASN A 126 5.93 9.63 -3.55
N GLY A 127 5.36 10.77 -3.16
CA GLY A 127 5.12 11.90 -4.06
C GLY A 127 3.98 11.60 -5.04
N THR A 128 3.02 12.51 -5.16
CA THR A 128 2.13 12.55 -6.32
C THR A 128 2.98 12.48 -7.59
N GLU A 129 2.56 11.66 -8.57
CA GLU A 129 3.23 11.34 -9.85
C GLU A 129 3.49 12.55 -10.79
N ASP A 130 3.68 13.76 -10.27
CA ASP A 130 3.65 15.04 -10.99
C ASP A 130 4.93 15.89 -10.79
N GLU A 131 6.06 15.24 -10.53
CA GLU A 131 7.36 15.81 -10.91
C GLU A 131 7.84 15.05 -12.14
N SER A 132 7.32 15.46 -13.30
CA SER A 132 7.89 15.09 -14.59
C SER A 132 9.36 15.54 -14.59
N TYR A 133 10.27 14.60 -14.31
CA TYR A 133 11.68 14.79 -14.55
C TYR A 133 11.86 15.15 -16.02
N GLU A 134 12.03 16.45 -16.32
CA GLU A 134 12.47 16.90 -17.62
C GLU A 134 13.82 16.23 -17.90
N TYR A 135 13.78 15.14 -18.65
CA TYR A 135 14.95 14.54 -19.25
C TYR A 135 15.54 15.55 -20.23
N ARG A 136 16.56 16.29 -19.80
CA ARG A 136 17.40 17.08 -20.69
C ARG A 136 18.63 16.24 -21.04
N PRO A 137 18.73 15.68 -22.26
CA PRO A 137 19.97 15.02 -22.68
C PRO A 137 21.02 16.12 -22.85
N ARG A 138 22.11 16.08 -22.07
CA ARG A 138 23.26 16.93 -22.34
C ARG A 138 24.57 16.15 -22.31
N SER A 139 25.19 16.22 -23.48
CA SER A 139 26.55 15.88 -23.87
C SER A 139 27.61 15.93 -22.76
N SER A 140 28.18 14.76 -22.46
CA SER A 140 29.63 14.49 -22.40
C SER A 140 30.53 15.60 -21.84
N THR A 141 30.67 15.62 -20.51
CA THR A 141 31.95 15.75 -19.79
C THR A 141 31.78 15.08 -18.43
N LYS A 142 32.40 13.91 -18.22
CA LYS A 142 32.45 13.21 -16.91
C LYS A 142 32.89 14.20 -15.83
N SER A 143 31.99 14.58 -14.92
CA SER A 143 32.27 15.58 -13.88
C SER A 143 31.53 15.25 -12.59
N LYS A 144 32.04 15.78 -11.46
CA LYS A 144 31.54 15.60 -10.07
C LYS A 144 30.01 15.68 -9.90
N GLY A 145 29.29 16.34 -10.82
CA GLY A 145 27.83 16.39 -10.83
C GLY A 145 27.17 15.01 -10.99
N ASP A 146 27.77 14.08 -11.75
CA ASP A 146 27.23 12.73 -11.96
C ASP A 146 27.32 11.86 -10.69
N GLU A 147 28.33 12.09 -9.85
CA GLU A 147 28.49 11.38 -8.57
C GLU A 147 27.52 11.92 -7.51
N GLN A 148 27.38 13.24 -7.43
CA GLN A 148 26.46 13.86 -6.47
C GLN A 148 24.99 13.60 -6.82
N GLN A 149 24.64 13.53 -8.11
CA GLN A 149 23.32 13.10 -8.55
C GLN A 149 23.05 11.63 -8.17
N ARG A 150 24.02 10.73 -8.41
CA ARG A 150 23.87 9.32 -8.01
C ARG A 150 23.71 9.13 -6.51
N GLU A 151 24.46 9.87 -5.70
CA GLU A 151 24.32 9.82 -4.23
C GLU A 151 22.91 10.27 -3.80
N ARG A 152 22.40 11.34 -4.41
CA ARG A 152 21.02 11.79 -4.18
C ARG A 152 20.00 10.72 -4.59
N ASP A 153 20.19 10.06 -5.72
CA ASP A 153 19.28 9.02 -6.20
C ASP A 153 19.26 7.82 -5.23
N TYR A 154 20.42 7.40 -4.69
CA TYR A 154 20.48 6.34 -3.67
C TYR A 154 19.81 6.74 -2.35
N LEU A 155 19.90 8.02 -1.95
CA LEU A 155 19.22 8.53 -0.77
C LEU A 155 17.70 8.55 -0.96
N LEU A 156 17.21 8.98 -2.12
CA LEU A 156 15.78 8.94 -2.44
C LEU A 156 15.24 7.51 -2.44
N GLU A 157 15.96 6.58 -3.09
CA GLU A 157 15.61 5.16 -3.07
C GLU A 157 15.61 4.58 -1.65
N ARG A 158 16.60 4.95 -0.81
CA ARG A 158 16.65 4.51 0.59
C ARG A 158 15.44 5.01 1.38
N ARG A 159 15.01 6.25 1.16
CA ARG A 159 13.82 6.82 1.78
C ARG A 159 12.58 6.02 1.38
N ASP A 160 12.40 5.75 0.09
CA ASP A 160 11.25 4.99 -0.41
C ASP A 160 11.23 3.57 0.18
N LEU A 161 12.38 2.91 0.27
CA LEU A 161 12.50 1.60 0.93
C LEU A 161 12.19 1.67 2.42
N ALA A 162 12.54 2.75 3.12
CA ALA A 162 12.17 2.95 4.53
C ALA A 162 10.65 3.12 4.70
N VAL A 163 10.00 3.87 3.80
CA VAL A 163 8.54 4.01 3.75
C VAL A 163 7.89 2.64 3.52
N ASP A 164 8.35 1.88 2.53
CA ASP A 164 7.88 0.52 2.25
C ASP A 164 8.04 -0.40 3.46
N PHE A 165 9.17 -0.30 4.18
CA PHE A 165 9.45 -1.11 5.36
C PHE A 165 8.38 -0.87 6.42
N ILE A 166 8.20 0.39 6.82
CA ILE A 166 7.25 0.80 7.86
C ILE A 166 5.82 0.41 7.44
N PHE A 167 5.47 0.66 6.18
CA PHE A 167 4.17 0.31 5.63
C PHE A 167 3.90 -1.20 5.70
N CYS A 168 4.88 -2.03 5.34
CA CYS A 168 4.76 -3.49 5.45
C CYS A 168 4.58 -3.94 6.90
N LEU A 169 5.29 -3.35 7.87
CA LEU A 169 5.13 -3.71 9.28
C LEU A 169 3.69 -3.52 9.75
N VAL A 170 3.08 -2.38 9.39
CA VAL A 170 1.68 -2.11 9.73
C VAL A 170 0.74 -3.07 8.99
N LEU A 171 0.93 -3.27 7.68
CA LEU A 171 0.09 -4.18 6.89
C LEU A 171 0.08 -5.60 7.45
N VAL A 172 1.24 -6.16 7.81
CA VAL A 172 1.33 -7.50 8.39
C VAL A 172 0.46 -7.63 9.63
N GLU A 173 0.41 -6.60 10.48
CA GLU A 173 -0.39 -6.64 11.71
C GLU A 173 -1.88 -6.43 11.45
N VAL A 174 -2.27 -5.38 10.70
CA VAL A 174 -3.68 -5.04 10.52
C VAL A 174 -4.43 -6.03 9.62
N LEU A 175 -3.76 -6.64 8.62
CA LEU A 175 -4.41 -7.60 7.72
C LEU A 175 -4.78 -8.92 8.42
N LYS A 176 -4.23 -9.21 9.62
CA LYS A 176 -4.67 -10.35 10.44
C LYS A 176 -6.14 -10.24 10.85
N GLN A 177 -6.70 -9.02 10.85
CA GLN A 177 -8.07 -8.75 11.26
C GLN A 177 -9.12 -8.93 10.15
N ILE A 178 -8.73 -9.30 8.92
CA ILE A 178 -9.68 -9.56 7.82
C ILE A 178 -10.78 -10.59 8.18
N PRO A 179 -10.51 -11.69 8.92
CA PRO A 179 -11.55 -12.66 9.29
C PRO A 179 -12.66 -12.05 10.15
N VAL A 180 -12.32 -11.10 11.04
CA VAL A 180 -13.28 -10.44 11.94
C VAL A 180 -13.88 -9.18 11.34
N HIS A 181 -13.14 -8.51 10.44
CA HIS A 181 -13.60 -7.32 9.74
C HIS A 181 -13.26 -7.40 8.24
N PRO A 182 -14.12 -7.99 7.41
CA PRO A 182 -13.86 -8.19 5.99
C PRO A 182 -13.53 -6.91 5.23
N VAL A 183 -12.61 -7.03 4.27
CA VAL A 183 -12.12 -5.94 3.43
C VAL A 183 -12.67 -6.08 2.00
N PRO A 184 -13.15 -4.97 1.37
CA PRO A 184 -13.56 -4.95 -0.02
C PRO A 184 -12.44 -5.34 -0.99
N ASP A 185 -12.80 -6.02 -2.07
CA ASP A 185 -11.84 -6.53 -3.06
C ASP A 185 -10.93 -5.47 -3.69
N PRO A 186 -11.36 -4.20 -3.94
CA PRO A 186 -10.44 -3.18 -4.44
C PRO A 186 -9.23 -2.94 -3.53
N LEU A 187 -9.42 -2.91 -2.21
CA LEU A 187 -8.32 -2.74 -1.26
C LEU A 187 -7.43 -3.99 -1.20
N VAL A 188 -8.01 -5.19 -1.34
CA VAL A 188 -7.23 -6.44 -1.46
C VAL A 188 -6.34 -6.41 -2.70
N HIS A 189 -6.89 -5.96 -3.84
CA HIS A 189 -6.15 -5.83 -5.08
C HIS A 189 -5.05 -4.77 -5.00
N GLU A 190 -5.26 -3.70 -4.25
CA GLU A 190 -4.23 -2.68 -4.00
C GLU A 190 -3.04 -3.27 -3.24
N VAL A 191 -3.27 -4.03 -2.15
CA VAL A 191 -2.19 -4.77 -1.45
C VAL A 191 -1.44 -5.72 -2.39
N LEU A 192 -2.19 -6.50 -3.19
CA LEU A 192 -1.60 -7.43 -4.16
C LEU A 192 -0.74 -6.70 -5.18
N ASN A 193 -1.21 -5.60 -5.75
CA ASN A 193 -0.48 -4.88 -6.79
C ASN A 193 0.81 -4.25 -6.24
N LEU A 194 0.78 -3.71 -5.01
CA LEU A 194 1.98 -3.22 -4.33
C LEU A 194 3.00 -4.34 -4.14
N ALA A 195 2.62 -5.45 -3.50
CA ALA A 195 3.56 -6.55 -3.24
C ALA A 195 4.19 -7.10 -4.53
N PHE A 196 3.38 -7.32 -5.57
CA PHE A 196 3.88 -7.87 -6.83
C PHE A 196 4.75 -6.89 -7.62
N LYS A 197 4.61 -5.57 -7.41
CA LYS A 197 5.58 -4.58 -7.92
C LYS A 197 6.97 -4.81 -7.33
N HIS A 198 7.07 -5.24 -6.08
CA HIS A 198 8.35 -5.54 -5.40
C HIS A 198 8.90 -6.94 -5.69
N PHE A 199 8.09 -7.86 -6.23
CA PHE A 199 8.58 -9.16 -6.71
C PHE A 199 9.15 -9.10 -8.13
N LYS A 200 8.87 -8.04 -8.90
CA LYS A 200 9.45 -7.86 -10.23
C LYS A 200 10.90 -7.45 -10.08
N HIS A 201 11.79 -8.15 -10.80
CA HIS A 201 13.16 -7.70 -10.95
C HIS A 201 13.14 -6.33 -11.63
N LYS A 202 13.71 -5.31 -10.99
CA LYS A 202 13.96 -4.02 -11.64
C LYS A 202 15.42 -3.95 -12.06
N GLU A 203 15.64 -3.51 -13.28
CA GLU A 203 16.96 -3.20 -13.80
C GLU A 203 17.50 -1.98 -13.07
N GLY A 204 18.79 -2.00 -12.70
CA GLY A 204 19.45 -0.87 -12.03
C GLY A 204 19.74 -1.04 -10.53
N TYR A 205 19.33 -2.14 -9.88
CA TYR A 205 19.70 -2.45 -8.48
C TYR A 205 21.17 -2.90 -8.30
N SER A 206 22.10 -2.18 -8.92
CA SER A 206 23.53 -2.30 -8.65
C SER A 206 23.95 -1.10 -7.80
N GLY A 207 23.69 -1.17 -6.49
CA GLY A 207 23.93 -0.06 -5.58
C GLY A 207 23.94 -0.50 -4.12
N THR A 208 24.18 0.45 -3.21
CA THR A 208 24.24 0.19 -1.75
C THR A 208 22.90 -0.28 -1.17
N ASN A 209 21.78 -0.03 -1.86
CA ASN A 209 20.43 -0.42 -1.42
C ASN A 209 19.97 -1.82 -1.82
N THR A 210 20.72 -2.57 -2.63
CA THR A 210 20.27 -3.88 -3.14
C THR A 210 19.87 -4.86 -2.02
N GLY A 211 20.61 -4.86 -0.90
CA GLY A 211 20.25 -5.65 0.28
C GLY A 211 18.92 -5.24 0.90
N ASN A 212 18.64 -3.93 0.99
CA ASN A 212 17.39 -3.40 1.51
C ASN A 212 16.21 -3.76 0.59
N VAL A 213 16.39 -3.75 -0.72
CA VAL A 213 15.36 -4.16 -1.69
C VAL A 213 14.92 -5.61 -1.46
N HIS A 214 15.87 -6.50 -1.19
CA HIS A 214 15.55 -7.90 -0.86
C HIS A 214 14.82 -8.02 0.48
N ILE A 215 15.19 -7.22 1.48
CA ILE A 215 14.46 -7.16 2.76
C ILE A 215 13.02 -6.69 2.53
N ILE A 216 12.80 -5.66 1.73
CA ILE A 216 11.45 -5.17 1.39
C ILE A 216 10.64 -6.23 0.64
N ALA A 217 11.24 -6.94 -0.31
CA ALA A 217 10.58 -8.05 -1.00
C ALA A 217 10.17 -9.17 -0.01
N ASP A 218 11.02 -9.49 0.97
CA ASP A 218 10.69 -10.45 2.04
C ASP A 218 9.54 -9.95 2.94
N LEU A 219 9.51 -8.66 3.27
CA LEU A 219 8.40 -8.07 4.03
C LEU A 219 7.08 -8.11 3.25
N TYR A 220 7.09 -7.79 1.95
CA TYR A 220 5.91 -7.95 1.11
C TYR A 220 5.49 -9.42 0.92
N ALA A 221 6.44 -10.36 0.93
CA ALA A 221 6.13 -11.78 0.98
C ALA A 221 5.40 -12.16 2.28
N GLU A 222 5.79 -11.58 3.42
CA GLU A 222 5.08 -11.73 4.70
C GLU A 222 3.66 -11.16 4.63
N VAL A 223 3.49 -9.95 4.10
CA VAL A 223 2.17 -9.31 3.87
C VAL A 223 1.25 -10.23 3.06
N ILE A 224 1.77 -10.80 1.98
CA ILE A 224 1.02 -11.73 1.12
C ILE A 224 0.69 -13.04 1.84
N GLY A 225 1.63 -13.57 2.64
CA GLY A 225 1.41 -14.76 3.46
C GLY A 225 0.26 -14.58 4.47
N VAL A 226 0.18 -13.41 5.12
CA VAL A 226 -0.93 -13.04 6.01
C VAL A 226 -2.24 -12.88 5.22
N LEU A 227 -2.21 -12.13 4.12
CA LEU A 227 -3.38 -11.91 3.27
C LEU A 227 -3.97 -13.22 2.73
N ALA A 228 -3.10 -14.18 2.38
CA ALA A 228 -3.49 -15.49 1.87
C ALA A 228 -4.31 -16.30 2.88
N GLN A 229 -4.18 -16.04 4.19
CA GLN A 229 -4.99 -16.74 5.21
C GLN A 229 -6.50 -16.46 5.06
N SER A 230 -6.85 -15.27 4.58
CA SER A 230 -8.26 -14.83 4.45
C SER A 230 -8.70 -14.67 3.00
N LYS A 231 -7.77 -14.41 2.08
CA LYS A 231 -8.03 -14.09 0.67
C LYS A 231 -7.23 -15.00 -0.28
N PHE A 232 -7.12 -16.29 0.07
CA PHE A 232 -6.32 -17.29 -0.65
C PHE A 232 -6.58 -17.29 -2.17
N GLN A 233 -7.84 -17.30 -2.60
CA GLN A 233 -8.17 -17.38 -4.04
C GLN A 233 -7.69 -16.15 -4.83
N ALA A 234 -7.77 -14.94 -4.25
CA ALA A 234 -7.28 -13.72 -4.89
C ALA A 234 -5.76 -13.75 -5.04
N VAL A 235 -5.06 -14.17 -3.98
CA VAL A 235 -3.60 -14.33 -3.97
C VAL A 235 -3.16 -15.39 -4.99
N ARG A 236 -3.77 -16.59 -4.95
CA ARG A 236 -3.52 -17.69 -5.90
C ARG A 236 -3.69 -17.22 -7.34
N LYS A 237 -4.81 -16.55 -7.66
CA LYS A 237 -5.08 -16.04 -9.01
C LYS A 237 -4.00 -15.07 -9.46
N LYS A 238 -3.55 -14.15 -8.58
CA LYS A 238 -2.50 -13.18 -8.90
C LYS A 238 -1.15 -13.85 -9.18
N PHE A 239 -0.71 -14.80 -8.35
CA PHE A 239 0.53 -15.57 -8.60
C PHE A 239 0.49 -16.34 -9.92
N VAL A 240 -0.60 -17.06 -10.19
CA VAL A 240 -0.73 -17.82 -11.44
C VAL A 240 -0.71 -16.89 -12.65
N THR A 241 -1.33 -15.71 -12.55
CA THR A 241 -1.34 -14.71 -13.63
C THR A 241 0.06 -14.19 -13.91
N GLU A 242 0.77 -13.72 -12.88
CA GLU A 242 2.11 -13.12 -13.04
C GLU A 242 3.14 -14.16 -13.50
N LEU A 243 3.05 -15.41 -13.03
CA LEU A 243 3.92 -16.48 -13.50
C LEU A 243 3.65 -16.83 -14.98
N LYS A 244 2.39 -16.86 -15.40
CA LYS A 244 2.04 -17.08 -16.82
C LYS A 244 2.55 -15.94 -17.70
N GLU A 245 2.42 -14.69 -17.25
CA GLU A 245 2.96 -13.53 -17.96
C GLU A 245 4.49 -13.61 -18.13
N LEU A 246 5.23 -14.00 -17.08
CA LEU A 246 6.68 -14.19 -17.17
C LEU A 246 7.08 -15.32 -18.13
N ARG A 247 6.29 -16.40 -18.20
CA ARG A 247 6.55 -17.52 -19.14
C ARG A 247 6.33 -17.16 -20.60
N GLN A 248 5.47 -16.19 -20.89
CA GLN A 248 5.22 -15.72 -22.26
C GLN A 248 6.34 -14.82 -22.78
N LYS A 249 7.22 -14.33 -21.90
CA LYS A 249 8.38 -13.51 -22.28
C LYS A 249 9.53 -14.39 -22.80
N GLU A 250 10.34 -13.81 -23.68
CA GLU A 250 11.58 -14.43 -24.15
C GLU A 250 12.51 -14.74 -22.97
N GLN A 251 13.09 -15.95 -22.96
CA GLN A 251 13.94 -16.38 -21.86
C GLN A 251 15.22 -15.55 -21.82
N SER A 252 15.43 -14.90 -20.68
CA SER A 252 16.62 -14.11 -20.39
C SER A 252 16.97 -14.24 -18.91
N PRO A 253 18.21 -13.94 -18.50
CA PRO A 253 18.60 -13.94 -17.08
C PRO A 253 17.66 -13.11 -16.20
N HIS A 254 17.12 -12.00 -16.72
CA HIS A 254 16.18 -11.13 -16.02
C HIS A 254 14.81 -11.78 -15.79
N VAL A 255 14.32 -12.54 -16.78
CA VAL A 255 13.08 -13.31 -16.64
C VAL A 255 13.27 -14.41 -15.61
N VAL A 256 14.40 -15.13 -15.65
CA VAL A 256 14.75 -16.15 -14.64
C VAL A 256 14.78 -15.54 -13.24
N GLN A 257 15.44 -14.39 -13.06
CA GLN A 257 15.49 -13.71 -11.77
C GLN A 257 14.10 -13.25 -11.31
N SER A 258 13.26 -12.74 -12.21
CA SER A 258 11.87 -12.37 -11.91
C SER A 258 11.04 -13.58 -11.47
N VAL A 259 11.24 -14.75 -12.09
CA VAL A 259 10.58 -16.00 -11.69
C VAL A 259 11.07 -16.43 -10.29
N ILE A 260 12.38 -16.35 -10.00
CA ILE A 260 12.93 -16.65 -8.68
C ILE A 260 12.34 -15.70 -7.62
N SER A 261 12.37 -14.39 -7.86
CA SER A 261 11.81 -13.38 -6.95
C SER A 261 10.31 -13.60 -6.73
N LEU A 262 9.55 -13.95 -7.76
CA LEU A 262 8.13 -14.28 -7.64
C LEU A 262 7.91 -15.53 -6.77
N ILE A 263 8.69 -16.59 -6.96
CA ILE A 263 8.60 -17.80 -6.13
C ILE A 263 8.98 -17.50 -4.67
N MET A 264 10.02 -16.69 -4.45
CA MET A 264 10.40 -16.23 -3.11
C MET A 264 9.30 -15.41 -2.43
N GLY A 265 8.46 -14.72 -3.21
CA GLY A 265 7.23 -14.08 -2.71
C GLY A 265 6.25 -15.02 -2.01
N MET A 266 6.40 -16.34 -2.19
CA MET A 266 5.61 -17.37 -1.51
C MET A 266 6.22 -17.85 -0.17
N LYS A 267 7.40 -17.34 0.23
CA LYS A 267 8.17 -17.80 1.40
C LYS A 267 7.36 -17.90 2.71
N PHE A 268 6.38 -17.02 2.90
CA PHE A 268 5.56 -16.96 4.11
C PHE A 268 4.16 -17.57 3.96
N PHE A 269 3.88 -18.30 2.88
CA PHE A 269 2.62 -19.03 2.75
C PHE A 269 2.51 -20.11 3.82
N ARG A 270 1.42 -20.05 4.59
CA ARG A 270 1.07 -21.10 5.55
C ARG A 270 -0.06 -21.92 4.97
N VAL A 271 0.22 -23.20 4.72
CA VAL A 271 -0.77 -24.17 4.25
C VAL A 271 -1.74 -24.45 5.39
N LYS A 272 -3.04 -24.24 5.13
CA LYS A 272 -4.08 -24.67 6.06
C LYS A 272 -4.28 -26.17 5.93
N MET A 273 -4.24 -26.87 7.06
CA MET A 273 -4.49 -28.31 7.11
C MET A 273 -5.98 -28.65 7.26
N TYR A 274 -6.80 -27.66 7.63
CA TYR A 274 -8.24 -27.80 7.83
C TYR A 274 -8.94 -26.48 7.45
N PRO A 275 -10.14 -26.53 6.84
CA PRO A 275 -10.84 -27.74 6.39
C PRO A 275 -10.16 -28.38 5.17
N VAL A 276 -10.55 -29.61 4.82
CA VAL A 276 -9.83 -30.41 3.80
C VAL A 276 -9.79 -29.70 2.44
N GLU A 277 -10.82 -28.92 2.13
CA GLU A 277 -10.93 -28.13 0.90
C GLU A 277 -9.85 -27.04 0.82
N ASP A 278 -9.52 -26.39 1.95
CA ASP A 278 -8.45 -25.39 2.01
C ASP A 278 -7.06 -26.04 1.84
N PHE A 279 -6.89 -27.25 2.37
CA PHE A 279 -5.68 -28.05 2.16
C PHE A 279 -5.53 -28.44 0.69
N GLU A 280 -6.56 -29.02 0.08
CA GLU A 280 -6.56 -29.42 -1.33
C GLU A 280 -6.31 -28.22 -2.25
N ALA A 281 -6.93 -27.07 -1.98
CA ALA A 281 -6.71 -25.85 -2.75
C ALA A 281 -5.26 -25.36 -2.66
N SER A 282 -4.64 -25.46 -1.49
CA SER A 282 -3.22 -25.14 -1.27
C SER A 282 -2.30 -26.10 -2.02
N PHE A 283 -2.59 -27.41 -1.97
CA PHE A 283 -1.84 -28.43 -2.68
C PHE A 283 -1.91 -28.26 -4.20
N GLN A 284 -3.12 -28.08 -4.74
CA GLN A 284 -3.32 -27.80 -6.17
C GLN A 284 -2.58 -26.53 -6.61
N PHE A 285 -2.56 -25.49 -5.78
CA PHE A 285 -1.80 -24.28 -6.08
C PHE A 285 -0.30 -24.54 -6.16
N MET A 286 0.28 -25.25 -5.18
CA MET A 286 1.70 -25.63 -5.20
C MET A 286 2.04 -26.49 -6.42
N GLN A 287 1.17 -27.43 -6.78
CA GLN A 287 1.32 -28.26 -7.97
C GLN A 287 1.31 -27.42 -9.25
N VAL A 288 0.39 -26.45 -9.37
CA VAL A 288 0.34 -25.53 -10.51
C VAL A 288 1.63 -24.71 -10.62
N ILE A 289 2.16 -24.18 -9.53
CA ILE A 289 3.42 -23.43 -9.52
C ILE A 289 4.59 -24.34 -9.95
N TYR A 290 4.66 -25.56 -9.42
CA TYR A 290 5.68 -26.54 -9.79
C TYR A 290 5.63 -26.90 -11.28
N LEU A 291 4.44 -27.23 -11.80
CA LEU A 291 4.27 -27.59 -13.22
C LEU A 291 4.57 -26.42 -14.15
N LEU A 292 4.21 -25.20 -13.77
CA LEU A 292 4.55 -24.00 -14.54
C LEU A 292 6.06 -23.73 -14.54
N LYS A 293 6.80 -24.16 -13.51
CA LYS A 293 8.26 -24.07 -13.45
C LYS A 293 8.95 -25.17 -14.27
N CYS A 294 8.48 -26.42 -14.19
CA CYS A 294 9.17 -27.59 -14.77
C CYS A 294 8.95 -27.80 -16.27
N ASN A 295 7.92 -27.21 -16.89
CA ASN A 295 7.72 -27.28 -18.35
C ASN A 295 8.58 -26.26 -19.12
N ASN A 296 9.85 -26.14 -18.74
CA ASN A 296 10.90 -25.34 -19.37
C ASN A 296 12.15 -26.21 -19.53
#